data_AF-A0A3Q2ZH88-F1
#
_entry.id   AF-A0A3Q2ZH88-F1
#
_cell.length_a   1.000
_cell.length_b   1.000
_cell.length_c   1.000
_cell.angle_alpha   90.00
_cell.angle_beta   90.00
_cell.angle_gamma   90.00
#
_symmetry.space_group_name_H-M   'P 1'
#
loop_
_entity.id
_entity.type
_entity.pdbx_description
1 polymer ?
#
loop_
_entity_poly.entity_id
_entity_poly.type
_entity_poly.pdbx_seq_one_letter_code
_entity_poly.pdbx_strand_id
1 'polypeptide(L)'
;MTKRKGENRTFRDRWETEYMFTYLKDRPVCLVCGANVSVPKEYNLRRHYETKHQDKYKDLDTTQRSQKVEEMKRGLVSQQNMFKKATAQNEAAVKASYIVAEEIAKSTRSFNEGEFIKKIMLKVCDQVCPEKKQAFSNVSLSRNTIAERICDLATNLHDQLMEKGKYFVSFSLAVDESTDASDTAQLSVFIRGVDSKMCVTEELLGFKSMHGTTTGKDIFEEVCKCVTEINLPWDKLVGLTTDGAPAMSGKKNGLVGRMREKMREENCAGELSVYHCIIHQESLCAKALKMEHVMTTVTQVVNFIRAKGLNHREFKSFLEEFGSEHTDVPYHTEVRWLSRGKVLNRFFELREEICQFLQSKGKDTAELQEQKFMCELAFLSDIASHLDALNLQLQGRGRIITEMYSSVKAFKAKLCLWENQLLQGNLGHFPCCQTINTQISTAVCAQFAEKLSVLGAEFNRRFGDFHGQKWRFELLSNPFAVDVEKAPTNIQMELIELQCDDTLKSKYDAVGAAQFPQYIPDTMPQLRTQAAQLLSMFGSTYLCEQLFSSMKMTKTSHRARLTDEHLRSIMKVASAQSLSPDTDELASKKRCQVSGLNTPC
;
A
#
# COMPACT_ATOMS: atom_id res chain seq x y z
N MET A 1 0.91 72.78 -14.20
CA MET A 1 2.25 72.91 -13.59
C MET A 1 3.08 71.68 -13.91
N THR A 2 4.21 71.91 -14.55
CA THR A 2 5.14 70.95 -15.13
C THR A 2 6.03 70.30 -14.06
N LYS A 3 6.34 69.00 -14.26
CA LYS A 3 7.48 68.23 -13.74
C LYS A 3 7.71 68.18 -12.21
N ARG A 4 7.63 66.96 -11.66
CA ARG A 4 8.84 66.35 -11.08
C ARG A 4 9.07 64.96 -11.68
N LYS A 5 10.12 64.93 -12.50
CA LYS A 5 10.80 63.76 -13.05
C LYS A 5 11.09 62.76 -11.92
N GLY A 6 11.10 61.48 -12.25
CA GLY A 6 11.53 60.41 -11.37
C GLY A 6 12.86 60.76 -10.69
N GLU A 7 12.79 61.12 -9.42
CA GLU A 7 13.96 61.07 -8.55
C GLU A 7 14.32 59.60 -8.42
N ASN A 8 15.53 59.25 -8.86
CA ASN A 8 16.17 57.94 -8.73
C ASN A 8 15.73 57.25 -7.44
N ARG A 9 14.82 56.28 -7.56
CA ARG A 9 14.34 55.42 -6.48
C ARG A 9 15.32 54.28 -6.20
N THR A 10 16.58 54.50 -6.53
CA THR A 10 17.64 53.50 -6.52
C THR A 10 18.60 53.86 -5.40
N PHE A 11 18.84 52.90 -4.52
CA PHE A 11 19.83 53.01 -3.47
C PHE A 11 21.22 53.32 -4.07
N ARG A 12 21.96 54.25 -3.47
CA ARG A 12 23.31 54.62 -3.93
C ARG A 12 24.34 54.14 -2.91
N ASP A 13 25.42 53.53 -3.39
CA ASP A 13 26.48 52.96 -2.53
C ASP A 13 27.12 54.00 -1.60
N ARG A 14 27.22 55.26 -2.04
CA ARG A 14 27.72 56.36 -1.19
C ARG A 14 26.92 56.53 0.10
N TRP A 15 25.62 56.19 0.10
CA TRP A 15 24.76 56.30 1.28
C TRP A 15 25.10 55.28 2.36
N GLU A 16 25.83 54.22 2.02
CA GLU A 16 26.34 53.28 3.00
C GLU A 16 27.36 53.94 3.93
N THR A 17 28.31 54.69 3.36
CA THR A 17 29.34 55.39 4.13
C THR A 17 28.84 56.74 4.66
N GLU A 18 28.05 57.48 3.88
CA GLU A 18 27.57 58.83 4.27
C GLU A 18 26.55 58.78 5.42
N TYR A 19 25.64 57.80 5.40
CA TYR A 19 24.50 57.74 6.31
C TYR A 19 24.39 56.42 7.10
N MET A 20 25.36 55.50 6.96
CA MET A 20 25.37 54.19 7.62
C MET A 20 24.11 53.35 7.32
N PHE A 21 23.74 53.26 6.04
CA PHE A 21 22.64 52.43 5.57
C PHE A 21 23.14 51.24 4.73
N THR A 22 22.31 50.22 4.57
CA THR A 22 22.48 49.18 3.55
C THR A 22 21.14 48.87 2.89
N TYR A 23 21.14 48.12 1.80
CA TYR A 23 19.92 47.77 1.07
C TYR A 23 19.64 46.27 1.19
N LEU A 24 18.53 45.91 1.84
CA LEU A 24 18.14 44.53 2.12
C LEU A 24 16.65 44.32 1.83
N LYS A 25 16.32 43.25 1.08
CA LYS A 25 14.93 42.89 0.72
C LYS A 25 14.12 44.09 0.20
N ASP A 26 14.71 44.81 -0.76
CA ASP A 26 14.12 45.98 -1.42
C ASP A 26 13.83 47.18 -0.50
N ARG A 27 14.53 47.30 0.64
CA ARG A 27 14.38 48.40 1.59
C ARG A 27 15.75 48.87 2.12
N PRO A 28 15.95 50.20 2.29
CA PRO A 28 17.06 50.73 3.08
C PRO A 28 16.91 50.40 4.56
N VAL A 29 17.96 49.82 5.14
CA VAL A 29 18.06 49.43 6.56
C VAL A 29 19.20 50.22 7.19
N CYS A 30 18.95 50.89 8.32
CA CYS A 30 20.00 51.58 9.07
C CYS A 30 20.91 50.56 9.77
N LEU A 31 22.22 50.63 9.52
CA LEU A 31 23.20 49.72 10.12
C LEU A 31 23.41 49.95 11.62
N VAL A 32 22.99 51.11 12.15
CA VAL A 32 23.17 51.48 13.57
C VAL A 32 22.03 50.94 14.45
N CYS A 33 20.78 51.09 14.02
CA CYS A 33 19.60 50.74 14.84
C CYS A 33 18.67 49.72 14.21
N GLY A 34 18.95 49.24 12.99
CA GLY A 34 18.14 48.24 12.28
C GLY A 34 16.79 48.77 11.75
N ALA A 35 16.52 50.08 11.85
CA ALA A 35 15.27 50.66 11.38
C ALA A 35 15.16 50.66 9.85
N ASN A 36 13.98 50.33 9.34
CA ASN A 36 13.65 50.37 7.91
C ASN A 36 13.17 51.77 7.51
N VAL A 37 13.61 52.24 6.34
CA VAL A 37 13.09 53.47 5.73
C VAL A 37 12.27 53.12 4.50
N SER A 38 10.96 53.38 4.53
CA SER A 38 10.00 52.90 3.52
C SER A 38 10.26 53.39 2.10
N VAL A 39 10.95 54.51 1.92
CA VAL A 39 11.23 55.10 0.60
C VAL A 39 12.73 55.42 0.49
N PRO A 40 13.46 54.84 -0.49
CA PRO A 40 14.90 55.05 -0.71
C PRO A 40 15.18 56.43 -1.30
N LYS A 41 14.95 57.48 -0.51
CA LYS A 41 15.30 58.86 -0.84
C LYS A 41 16.39 59.32 0.10
N GLU A 42 17.42 59.94 -0.47
CA GLU A 42 18.54 60.52 0.28
C GLU A 42 18.08 61.39 1.45
N TYR A 43 17.06 62.24 1.24
CA TYR A 43 16.46 63.06 2.29
C TYR A 43 15.99 62.24 3.50
N ASN A 44 15.36 61.08 3.28
CA ASN A 44 14.83 60.25 4.37
C ASN A 44 15.95 59.55 5.15
N LEU A 45 16.96 59.02 4.43
CA LEU A 45 18.11 58.34 5.03
C LEU A 45 18.97 59.34 5.83
N ARG A 46 19.25 60.49 5.23
CA ARG A 46 19.98 61.59 5.87
C ARG A 46 19.26 62.09 7.10
N ARG A 47 17.96 62.41 7.00
CA ARG A 47 17.15 62.86 8.15
C ARG A 47 17.16 61.82 9.27
N HIS A 48 17.05 60.53 8.95
CA HIS A 48 17.14 59.46 9.95
C HIS A 48 18.51 59.46 10.65
N TYR A 49 19.60 59.51 9.88
CA TYR A 49 20.96 59.53 10.43
C TYR A 49 21.23 60.77 11.29
N GLU A 50 20.93 61.96 10.77
CA GLU A 50 21.12 63.24 11.45
C GLU A 50 20.36 63.31 12.78
N THR A 51 19.11 62.86 12.79
CA THR A 51 18.26 62.95 13.99
C THR A 51 18.50 61.87 15.03
N LYS A 52 19.11 60.74 14.67
CA LYS A 52 19.23 59.57 15.56
C LYS A 52 20.66 59.16 15.88
N HIS A 53 21.62 59.41 14.99
CA HIS A 53 22.94 58.78 15.02
C HIS A 53 24.10 59.76 14.84
N GLN A 54 23.89 60.93 14.25
CA GLN A 54 24.97 61.87 13.91
C GLN A 54 25.83 62.25 15.10
N ASP A 55 25.24 62.57 16.26
CA ASP A 55 25.99 62.96 17.46
C ASP A 55 27.00 61.90 17.91
N LYS A 56 26.71 60.62 17.63
CA LYS A 56 27.55 59.48 18.01
C LYS A 56 28.70 59.22 17.02
N TYR A 57 28.60 59.70 15.79
CA TYR A 57 29.52 59.37 14.69
C TYR A 57 30.07 60.60 13.94
N LYS A 58 29.83 61.80 14.47
CA LYS A 58 30.26 63.09 13.89
C LYS A 58 31.79 63.23 13.80
N ASP A 59 32.52 62.64 14.75
CA ASP A 59 33.97 62.79 14.89
C ASP A 59 34.77 61.73 14.10
N LEU A 60 34.08 60.83 13.37
CA LEU A 60 34.74 59.83 12.54
C LEU A 60 35.19 60.43 11.21
N ASP A 61 36.47 60.24 10.87
CA ASP A 61 36.98 60.53 9.52
C ASP A 61 36.42 59.54 8.47
N THR A 62 36.64 59.82 7.19
CA THR A 62 36.12 59.00 6.08
C THR A 62 36.62 57.55 6.12
N THR A 63 37.85 57.31 6.57
CA THR A 63 38.46 55.99 6.66
C THR A 63 37.86 55.20 7.83
N GLN A 64 37.78 55.83 9.00
CA GLN A 64 37.16 55.27 10.21
C GLN A 64 35.67 54.97 10.01
N ARG A 65 34.95 55.86 9.32
CA ARG A 65 33.53 55.67 8.98
C ARG A 65 33.34 54.48 8.05
N SER A 66 34.20 54.34 7.03
CA SER A 66 34.18 53.18 6.12
C SER A 66 34.47 51.87 6.87
N GLN A 67 35.49 51.84 7.73
CA GLN A 67 35.80 50.67 8.57
C GLN A 67 34.63 50.29 9.49
N LYS A 68 33.94 51.29 10.07
CA LYS A 68 32.82 51.06 10.97
C LYS A 68 31.59 50.50 10.25
N VAL A 69 31.30 51.01 9.05
CA VAL A 69 30.24 50.48 8.17
C VAL A 69 30.51 49.02 7.80
N GLU A 70 31.75 48.68 7.44
CA GLU A 70 32.13 47.30 7.13
C GLU A 70 32.05 46.37 8.36
N GLU A 71 32.40 46.86 9.56
CA GLU A 71 32.19 46.12 10.81
C GLU A 71 30.70 45.85 11.07
N MET A 72 29.84 46.87 10.93
CA MET A 72 28.39 46.74 11.11
C MET A 72 27.75 45.82 10.07
N LYS A 73 28.19 45.88 8.81
CA LYS A 73 27.76 44.94 7.76
C LYS A 73 28.16 43.51 8.09
N ARG A 74 29.39 43.26 8.54
CA ARG A 74 29.82 41.92 9.01
C ARG A 74 28.98 41.44 10.19
N GLY A 75 28.68 42.32 11.14
CA GLY A 75 27.78 42.04 12.27
C GLY A 75 26.36 41.67 11.83
N LEU A 76 25.79 42.43 10.88
CA LEU A 76 24.47 42.18 10.32
C LEU A 76 24.39 40.86 9.54
N VAL A 77 25.40 40.56 8.72
CA VAL A 77 25.52 39.28 8.00
C VAL A 77 25.65 38.12 8.99
N SER A 78 26.43 38.28 10.05
CA SER A 78 26.57 37.27 11.12
C SER A 78 25.23 37.01 11.83
N GLN A 79 24.49 38.06 12.20
CA GLN A 79 23.15 37.93 12.78
C GLN A 79 22.18 37.24 11.81
N GLN A 80 22.14 37.65 10.54
CA GLN A 80 21.31 37.00 9.52
C GLN A 80 21.66 35.52 9.34
N ASN A 81 22.95 35.18 9.34
CA ASN A 81 23.41 33.80 9.24
C ASN A 81 23.03 32.98 10.48
N MET A 82 23.05 33.57 11.67
CA MET A 82 22.56 32.93 12.89
C MET A 82 21.07 32.60 12.79
N PHE A 83 20.24 33.54 12.35
CA PHE A 83 18.80 33.30 12.14
C PHE A 83 18.54 32.26 11.05
N LYS A 84 19.28 32.31 9.92
CA LYS A 84 19.19 31.29 8.86
C LYS A 84 19.54 29.90 9.39
N LYS A 85 20.62 29.78 10.17
CA LYS A 85 21.06 28.51 10.77
C LYS A 85 20.05 27.97 11.77
N ALA A 86 19.51 28.82 12.65
CA ALA A 86 18.47 28.42 13.61
C ALA A 86 17.18 27.96 12.88
N THR A 87 16.81 28.64 11.80
CA THR A 87 15.65 28.27 10.96
C THR A 87 15.87 26.90 10.32
N ALA A 88 17.04 26.68 9.70
CA ALA A 88 17.37 25.40 9.06
C ALA A 88 17.42 24.24 10.07
N GLN A 89 17.89 24.49 11.29
CA GLN A 89 17.89 23.47 12.35
C GLN A 89 16.47 23.11 12.82
N ASN A 90 15.57 24.09 12.91
CA ASN A 90 14.18 23.83 13.26
C ASN A 90 13.46 23.05 12.14
N GLU A 91 13.67 23.42 10.89
CA GLU A 91 13.13 22.71 9.72
C GLU A 91 13.60 21.25 9.68
N ALA A 92 14.89 21.00 9.90
CA ALA A 92 15.43 19.65 10.01
C ALA A 92 14.79 18.85 11.14
N ALA A 93 14.52 19.48 12.30
CA ALA A 93 13.86 18.82 13.43
C ALA A 93 12.39 18.48 13.13
N VAL A 94 11.66 19.37 12.45
CA VAL A 94 10.28 19.11 12.01
C VAL A 94 10.25 18.00 10.98
N LYS A 95 11.14 18.03 9.97
CA LYS A 95 11.25 16.97 8.97
C LYS A 95 11.57 15.62 9.62
N ALA A 96 12.51 15.58 10.56
CA ALA A 96 12.81 14.38 11.34
C ALA A 96 11.59 13.86 12.11
N SER A 97 10.75 14.75 12.65
CA SER A 97 9.50 14.33 13.33
C SER A 97 8.50 13.65 12.38
N TYR A 98 8.39 14.13 11.13
CA TYR A 98 7.56 13.50 10.11
C TYR A 98 8.09 12.12 9.70
N ILE A 99 9.41 11.99 9.50
CA ILE A 99 10.04 10.71 9.17
C ILE A 99 9.75 9.67 10.27
N VAL A 100 9.94 10.03 11.55
CA VAL A 100 9.66 9.11 12.66
C VAL A 100 8.16 8.75 12.72
N ALA A 101 7.27 9.71 12.51
CA ALA A 101 5.83 9.46 12.48
C ALA A 101 5.42 8.52 11.33
N GLU A 102 5.99 8.69 10.15
CA GLU A 102 5.75 7.82 9.00
C GLU A 102 6.19 6.37 9.28
N GLU A 103 7.38 6.18 9.86
CA GLU A 103 7.89 4.85 10.24
C GLU A 103 7.04 4.16 11.31
N ILE A 104 6.57 4.92 12.31
CA ILE A 104 5.64 4.42 13.33
C ILE A 104 4.33 3.95 12.69
N ALA A 105 3.78 4.74 11.76
CA ALA A 105 2.53 4.42 11.07
C ALA A 105 2.68 3.19 10.17
N LYS A 106 3.71 3.13 9.32
CA LYS A 106 4.01 1.98 8.45
C LYS A 106 4.25 0.70 9.24
N SER A 107 4.86 0.81 10.40
CA SER A 107 5.05 -0.31 11.33
C SER A 107 3.81 -0.66 12.15
N THR A 108 2.69 0.03 11.99
CA THR A 108 1.43 -0.15 12.75
C THR A 108 1.58 0.01 14.27
N ARG A 109 2.57 0.80 14.72
CA ARG A 109 2.97 0.92 16.12
C ARG A 109 2.18 1.97 16.90
N SER A 110 2.43 2.06 18.21
CA SER A 110 1.81 3.04 19.10
C SER A 110 2.31 4.44 18.87
N PHE A 111 1.43 5.44 18.98
CA PHE A 111 1.84 6.85 19.00
C PHE A 111 2.79 7.14 20.17
N ASN A 112 2.69 6.38 21.27
CA ASN A 112 3.60 6.48 22.42
C ASN A 112 5.03 6.04 22.09
N GLU A 113 5.26 5.30 21.00
CA GLU A 113 6.62 4.91 20.59
C GLU A 113 7.51 6.12 20.30
N GLY A 114 6.93 7.27 19.90
CA GLY A 114 7.70 8.48 19.65
C GLY A 114 8.53 8.91 20.86
N GLU A 115 7.98 8.84 22.07
CA GLU A 115 8.68 9.20 23.30
C GLU A 115 9.78 8.18 23.65
N PHE A 116 9.51 6.90 23.42
CA PHE A 116 10.49 5.83 23.60
C PHE A 116 11.67 5.97 22.62
N ILE A 117 11.38 6.22 21.34
CA ILE A 117 12.39 6.48 20.29
C ILE A 117 13.21 7.71 20.66
N LYS A 118 12.57 8.81 21.08
CA LYS A 118 13.28 10.02 21.51
C LYS A 118 14.25 9.73 22.66
N LYS A 119 13.81 8.94 23.66
CA LYS A 119 14.65 8.54 24.79
C LYS A 119 15.87 7.74 24.35
N ILE A 120 15.72 6.81 23.40
CA ILE A 120 16.84 6.05 22.83
C ILE A 120 17.79 6.97 22.07
N MET A 121 17.25 7.81 21.17
CA MET A 121 18.04 8.73 20.35
C MET A 121 18.92 9.64 21.22
N LEU A 122 18.38 10.18 22.31
CA LEU A 122 19.14 11.03 23.23
C LEU A 122 20.26 10.27 23.95
N LYS A 123 19.99 9.04 24.42
CA LYS A 123 21.02 8.21 25.07
C LYS A 123 22.17 7.82 24.12
N VAL A 124 21.85 7.51 22.86
CA VAL A 124 22.87 7.21 21.84
C VAL A 124 23.64 8.48 21.50
N CYS A 125 22.95 9.60 21.31
CA CYS A 125 23.57 10.90 21.03
C CYS A 125 24.56 11.31 22.13
N ASP A 126 24.23 11.05 23.41
CA ASP A 126 25.10 11.31 24.56
C ASP A 126 26.44 10.57 24.49
N GLN A 127 26.49 9.42 23.82
CA GLN A 127 27.71 8.61 23.69
C GLN A 127 28.46 8.88 22.38
N VAL A 128 27.73 9.09 21.28
CA VAL A 128 28.32 9.15 19.92
C VAL A 128 28.63 10.58 19.48
N CYS A 129 27.77 11.54 19.81
CA CYS A 129 27.89 12.93 19.34
C CYS A 129 27.24 13.93 20.34
N PRO A 130 27.77 14.04 21.58
CA PRO A 130 27.15 14.83 22.64
C PRO A 130 27.00 16.32 22.27
N GLU A 131 27.85 16.85 21.40
CA GLU A 131 27.77 18.22 20.87
C GLU A 131 26.52 18.48 20.02
N LYS A 132 25.82 17.43 19.56
CA LYS A 132 24.57 17.52 18.80
C LYS A 132 23.32 17.28 19.64
N LYS A 133 23.43 17.00 20.95
CA LYS A 133 22.31 16.62 21.82
C LYS A 133 21.11 17.56 21.71
N GLN A 134 21.35 18.88 21.67
CA GLN A 134 20.26 19.86 21.55
C GLN A 134 19.45 19.70 20.25
N ALA A 135 20.11 19.37 19.13
CA ALA A 135 19.42 19.15 17.85
C ALA A 135 18.46 17.97 17.92
N PHE A 136 18.86 16.87 18.57
CA PHE A 136 18.00 15.71 18.81
C PHE A 136 16.88 16.01 19.83
N SER A 137 17.17 16.82 20.85
CA SER A 137 16.18 17.25 21.85
C SER A 137 15.06 18.08 21.23
N ASN A 138 15.39 18.89 20.21
CA ASN A 138 14.43 19.73 19.49
C ASN A 138 13.46 18.94 18.60
N VAL A 139 13.71 17.65 18.33
CA VAL A 139 12.77 16.80 17.58
C VAL A 139 11.57 16.46 18.47
N SER A 140 10.40 17.00 18.14
CA SER A 140 9.16 16.76 18.88
C SER A 140 8.56 15.40 18.50
N LEU A 141 8.54 14.46 19.44
CA LEU A 141 8.03 13.09 19.25
C LEU A 141 7.04 12.68 20.36
N SER A 142 6.34 13.65 20.96
CA SER A 142 5.27 13.32 21.92
C SER A 142 4.14 12.56 21.23
N ARG A 143 3.35 11.80 21.99
CA ARG A 143 2.17 11.06 21.46
C ARG A 143 1.29 11.93 20.55
N ASN A 144 0.98 13.16 20.99
CA ASN A 144 0.11 14.07 20.24
C ASN A 144 0.80 14.60 18.98
N THR A 145 2.11 14.87 19.04
CA THR A 145 2.87 15.28 17.86
C THR A 145 2.86 14.17 16.82
N ILE A 146 3.12 12.92 17.23
CA ILE A 146 3.10 11.78 16.30
C ILE A 146 1.72 11.61 15.67
N ALA A 147 0.64 11.69 16.45
CA ALA A 147 -0.72 11.61 15.93
C ALA A 147 -1.00 12.72 14.88
N GLU A 148 -0.67 13.98 15.20
CA GLU A 148 -0.83 15.11 14.29
C GLU A 148 -0.02 14.93 13.01
N ARG A 149 1.25 14.52 13.12
CA ARG A 149 2.13 14.28 11.97
C ARG A 149 1.59 13.17 11.07
N ILE A 150 1.03 12.10 11.64
CA ILE A 150 0.40 11.03 10.86
C ILE A 150 -0.85 11.53 10.12
N CYS A 151 -1.69 12.37 10.75
CA CYS A 151 -2.84 12.99 10.09
C CYS A 151 -2.42 13.92 8.94
N ASP A 152 -1.38 14.74 9.15
CA ASP A 152 -0.80 15.61 8.12
C ASP A 152 -0.26 14.78 6.93
N LEU A 153 0.47 13.68 7.20
CA LEU A 153 0.99 12.76 6.17
C LEU A 153 -0.16 12.10 5.38
N ALA A 154 -1.20 11.64 6.08
CA ALA A 154 -2.38 11.04 5.44
C ALA A 154 -3.13 12.04 4.55
N THR A 155 -3.24 13.29 4.98
CA THR A 155 -3.85 14.38 4.20
C THR A 155 -3.01 14.68 2.96
N ASN A 156 -1.69 14.78 3.10
CA ASN A 156 -0.81 15.00 1.95
C ASN A 156 -0.91 13.87 0.91
N LEU A 157 -0.96 12.60 1.35
CA LEU A 157 -1.19 11.46 0.44
C LEU A 157 -2.58 11.50 -0.23
N HIS A 158 -3.60 11.96 0.48
CA HIS A 158 -4.94 12.15 -0.08
C HIS A 158 -4.93 13.24 -1.16
N ASP A 159 -4.32 14.39 -0.89
CA ASP A 159 -4.21 15.51 -1.84
C ASP A 159 -3.41 15.11 -3.10
N GLN A 160 -2.30 14.37 -2.93
CA GLN A 160 -1.53 13.83 -4.05
C GLN A 160 -2.36 12.86 -4.91
N LEU A 161 -3.15 11.99 -4.30
CA LEU A 161 -4.05 11.08 -5.02
C LEU A 161 -5.14 11.85 -5.75
N MET A 162 -5.70 12.89 -5.14
CA MET A 162 -6.67 13.80 -5.77
C MET A 162 -6.09 14.49 -7.00
N GLU A 163 -4.86 15.00 -6.91
CA GLU A 163 -4.20 15.62 -8.06
C GLU A 163 -3.94 14.60 -9.18
N LYS A 164 -3.44 13.41 -8.86
CA LYS A 164 -3.25 12.35 -9.87
C LYS A 164 -4.56 11.86 -10.49
N GLY A 165 -5.63 11.78 -9.70
CA GLY A 165 -6.95 11.32 -10.13
C GLY A 165 -7.51 12.10 -11.33
N LYS A 166 -7.18 13.40 -11.43
CA LYS A 166 -7.58 14.27 -12.55
C LYS A 166 -7.07 13.81 -13.91
N TYR A 167 -5.95 13.08 -13.94
CA TYR A 167 -5.29 12.66 -15.17
C TYR A 167 -5.55 11.18 -15.51
N PHE A 168 -6.35 10.48 -14.71
CA PHE A 168 -6.68 9.09 -15.00
C PHE A 168 -7.54 8.98 -16.26
N VAL A 169 -7.06 8.18 -17.21
CA VAL A 169 -7.83 7.78 -18.40
C VAL A 169 -8.64 6.52 -18.14
N SER A 170 -8.34 5.79 -17.07
CA SER A 170 -9.08 4.62 -16.60
C SER A 170 -8.74 4.36 -15.14
N PHE A 171 -9.73 3.95 -14.34
CA PHE A 171 -9.47 3.43 -13.00
C PHE A 171 -10.42 2.28 -12.66
N SER A 172 -10.00 1.45 -11.71
CA SER A 172 -10.85 0.41 -11.11
C SER A 172 -10.75 0.43 -9.60
N LEU A 173 -11.70 -0.20 -8.93
CA LEU A 173 -11.78 -0.30 -7.48
C LEU A 173 -11.66 -1.75 -7.01
N ALA A 174 -10.94 -1.97 -5.92
CA ALA A 174 -11.03 -3.19 -5.11
C ALA A 174 -11.70 -2.83 -3.78
N VAL A 175 -12.78 -3.52 -3.46
CA VAL A 175 -13.62 -3.23 -2.29
C VAL A 175 -13.78 -4.49 -1.48
N ASP A 176 -13.52 -4.38 -0.19
CA ASP A 176 -13.66 -5.47 0.76
C ASP A 176 -14.04 -4.95 2.14
N GLU A 177 -14.67 -5.79 2.93
CA GLU A 177 -15.17 -5.48 4.27
C GLU A 177 -14.64 -6.50 5.28
N SER A 178 -14.24 -6.00 6.46
CA SER A 178 -13.86 -6.86 7.56
C SER A 178 -14.24 -6.22 8.89
N THR A 179 -14.54 -7.04 9.88
CA THR A 179 -14.87 -6.57 11.23
C THR A 179 -13.60 -6.37 12.06
N ASP A 180 -13.51 -5.23 12.76
CA ASP A 180 -12.42 -4.96 13.70
C ASP A 180 -12.66 -5.56 15.09
N ALA A 181 -11.69 -5.39 16.01
CA ALA A 181 -11.75 -5.95 17.36
C ALA A 181 -12.85 -5.33 18.25
N SER A 182 -13.53 -4.28 17.79
CA SER A 182 -14.65 -3.60 18.45
C SER A 182 -15.99 -3.91 17.77
N ASP A 183 -16.06 -4.99 16.99
CA ASP A 183 -17.24 -5.41 16.22
C ASP A 183 -17.73 -4.34 15.22
N THR A 184 -16.88 -3.38 14.87
CA THR A 184 -17.18 -2.35 13.87
C THR A 184 -16.75 -2.87 12.50
N ALA A 185 -17.66 -2.85 11.54
CA ALA A 185 -17.33 -3.20 10.16
C ALA A 185 -16.46 -2.10 9.54
N GLN A 186 -15.42 -2.51 8.81
CA GLN A 186 -14.44 -1.62 8.22
C GLN A 186 -14.42 -1.85 6.72
N LEU A 187 -14.88 -0.86 5.97
CA LEU A 187 -14.87 -0.89 4.51
C LEU A 187 -13.55 -0.34 4.00
N SER A 188 -12.84 -1.15 3.21
CA SER A 188 -11.64 -0.74 2.50
C SER A 188 -11.94 -0.57 1.01
N VAL A 189 -11.48 0.53 0.45
CA VAL A 189 -11.62 0.85 -0.98
C VAL A 189 -10.24 1.21 -1.51
N PHE A 190 -9.67 0.34 -2.33
CA PHE A 190 -8.44 0.63 -3.08
C PHE A 190 -8.78 1.08 -4.48
N ILE A 191 -7.97 1.99 -5.02
CA ILE A 191 -8.03 2.44 -6.41
C ILE A 191 -6.77 2.04 -7.14
N ARG A 192 -6.92 1.61 -8.38
CA ARG A 192 -5.83 1.49 -9.35
C ARG A 192 -6.21 2.32 -10.58
N GLY A 193 -5.52 3.44 -10.74
CA GLY A 193 -5.71 4.38 -11.85
C GLY A 193 -4.54 4.34 -12.82
N VAL A 194 -4.83 4.63 -14.09
CA VAL A 194 -3.83 4.71 -15.16
C VAL A 194 -3.93 6.07 -15.81
N ASP A 195 -2.82 6.78 -15.91
CA ASP A 195 -2.77 8.09 -16.56
C ASP A 195 -2.56 8.00 -18.08
N SER A 196 -2.60 9.15 -18.76
CA SER A 196 -2.39 9.22 -20.21
C SER A 196 -1.01 8.78 -20.67
N LYS A 197 -0.03 8.58 -19.77
CA LYS A 197 1.31 8.04 -20.05
C LYS A 197 1.42 6.54 -19.77
N MET A 198 0.31 5.88 -19.45
CA MET A 198 0.25 4.48 -19.02
C MET A 198 1.01 4.19 -17.71
N CYS A 199 1.15 5.20 -16.86
CA CYS A 199 1.67 5.01 -15.51
C CYS A 199 0.53 4.57 -14.58
N VAL A 200 0.72 3.42 -13.92
CA VAL A 200 -0.22 2.89 -12.94
C VAL A 200 0.02 3.56 -11.59
N THR A 201 -1.05 4.02 -10.94
CA THR A 201 -1.06 4.47 -9.55
C THR A 201 -2.03 3.59 -8.77
N GLU A 202 -1.52 2.87 -7.78
CA GLU A 202 -2.31 2.02 -6.90
C GLU A 202 -2.23 2.53 -5.46
N GLU A 203 -3.38 2.89 -4.87
CA GLU A 203 -3.44 3.54 -3.56
C GLU A 203 -4.74 3.22 -2.80
N LEU A 204 -4.72 3.38 -1.48
CA LEU A 204 -5.95 3.34 -0.67
C LEU A 204 -6.80 4.57 -0.99
N LEU A 205 -7.98 4.39 -1.59
CA LEU A 205 -8.93 5.48 -1.85
C LEU A 205 -9.63 5.90 -0.56
N GLY A 206 -10.13 4.94 0.20
CA GLY A 206 -10.89 5.18 1.41
C GLY A 206 -10.86 4.01 2.39
N PHE A 207 -10.96 4.36 3.67
CA PHE A 207 -11.12 3.41 4.78
C PHE A 207 -12.19 3.96 5.71
N LYS A 208 -13.35 3.30 5.76
CA LYS A 208 -14.58 3.83 6.38
C LYS A 208 -15.07 2.86 7.46
N SER A 209 -15.18 3.35 8.70
CA SER A 209 -15.84 2.65 9.79
C SER A 209 -17.36 2.70 9.59
N MET A 210 -18.00 1.53 9.55
CA MET A 210 -19.45 1.37 9.43
C MET A 210 -20.00 0.85 10.77
N HIS A 211 -20.64 1.75 11.52
CA HIS A 211 -21.18 1.46 12.87
C HIS A 211 -22.59 0.85 12.85
N GLY A 212 -23.24 0.83 11.69
CA GLY A 212 -24.60 0.34 11.50
C GLY A 212 -24.65 -0.94 10.68
N THR A 213 -25.54 -0.97 9.70
CA THR A 213 -25.68 -2.10 8.77
C THR A 213 -24.61 -2.07 7.68
N THR A 214 -24.35 -3.22 7.08
CA THR A 214 -23.40 -3.42 5.97
C THR A 214 -24.12 -3.91 4.72
N THR A 215 -25.31 -3.35 4.44
CA THR A 215 -26.06 -3.72 3.24
C THR A 215 -25.35 -3.19 1.99
N GLY A 216 -25.69 -3.75 0.82
CA GLY A 216 -25.15 -3.25 -0.45
C GLY A 216 -25.44 -1.76 -0.70
N LYS A 217 -26.50 -1.20 -0.06
CA LYS A 217 -26.78 0.24 -0.09
C LYS A 217 -25.75 1.02 0.73
N ASP A 218 -25.53 0.63 1.97
CA ASP A 218 -24.63 1.31 2.90
C ASP A 218 -23.20 1.34 2.33
N ILE A 219 -22.76 0.20 1.79
CA ILE A 219 -21.46 0.06 1.14
C ILE A 219 -21.38 0.96 -0.10
N PHE A 220 -22.41 0.97 -0.94
CA PHE A 220 -22.45 1.81 -2.13
C PHE A 220 -22.37 3.31 -1.79
N GLU A 221 -23.07 3.76 -0.75
CA GLU A 221 -23.02 5.16 -0.31
C GLU A 221 -21.61 5.55 0.15
N GLU A 222 -20.92 4.70 0.91
CA GLU A 222 -19.54 4.95 1.32
C GLU A 222 -18.55 4.93 0.14
N VAL A 223 -18.70 3.99 -0.80
CA VAL A 223 -17.90 3.97 -2.04
C VAL A 223 -18.13 5.24 -2.86
N CYS A 224 -19.39 5.67 -3.02
CA CYS A 224 -19.71 6.91 -3.73
C CYS A 224 -19.09 8.14 -3.07
N LYS A 225 -19.12 8.22 -1.74
CA LYS A 225 -18.43 9.30 -0.99
C LYS A 225 -16.95 9.30 -1.33
N CYS A 226 -16.28 8.14 -1.31
CA CYS A 226 -14.85 8.05 -1.64
C CYS A 226 -14.53 8.52 -3.07
N VAL A 227 -15.33 8.13 -4.06
CA VAL A 227 -15.17 8.54 -5.47
C VAL A 227 -15.41 10.05 -5.63
N THR A 228 -16.43 10.58 -4.95
CA THR A 228 -16.80 12.00 -5.00
C THR A 228 -15.78 12.89 -4.30
N GLU A 229 -15.25 12.48 -3.13
CA GLU A 229 -14.23 13.21 -2.36
C GLU A 229 -12.97 13.51 -3.20
N ILE A 230 -12.59 12.59 -4.10
CA ILE A 230 -11.42 12.71 -5.00
C ILE A 230 -11.79 13.35 -6.35
N ASN A 231 -13.07 13.63 -6.61
CA ASN A 231 -13.59 14.11 -7.90
C ASN A 231 -13.26 13.18 -9.07
N LEU A 232 -13.35 11.86 -8.85
CA LEU A 232 -13.11 10.88 -9.91
C LEU A 232 -14.34 10.76 -10.82
N PRO A 233 -14.16 10.88 -12.15
CA PRO A 233 -15.28 10.86 -13.08
C PRO A 233 -15.75 9.42 -13.37
N TRP A 234 -17.05 9.17 -13.23
CA TRP A 234 -17.63 7.82 -13.35
C TRP A 234 -17.44 7.18 -14.74
N ASP A 235 -17.29 7.97 -15.80
CA ASP A 235 -17.04 7.46 -17.16
C ASP A 235 -15.67 6.78 -17.30
N LYS A 236 -14.73 7.07 -16.38
CA LYS A 236 -13.41 6.43 -16.34
C LYS A 236 -13.36 5.19 -15.46
N LEU A 237 -14.45 4.85 -14.76
CA LEU A 237 -14.53 3.62 -13.97
C LEU A 237 -14.68 2.41 -14.91
N VAL A 238 -13.73 1.49 -14.82
CA VAL A 238 -13.65 0.29 -15.66
C VAL A 238 -14.06 -0.97 -14.91
N GLY A 239 -13.57 -1.12 -13.69
CA GLY A 239 -13.62 -2.38 -12.97
C GLY A 239 -13.96 -2.26 -11.49
N LEU A 240 -14.61 -3.29 -10.96
CA LEU A 240 -14.84 -3.49 -9.53
C LEU A 240 -14.47 -4.93 -9.15
N THR A 241 -13.63 -5.10 -8.14
CA THR A 241 -13.28 -6.41 -7.58
C THR A 241 -13.73 -6.51 -6.13
N THR A 242 -14.42 -7.58 -5.78
CA THR A 242 -14.94 -7.83 -4.42
C THR A 242 -14.73 -9.28 -3.97
N ASP A 243 -14.94 -9.55 -2.69
CA ASP A 243 -14.92 -10.88 -2.10
C ASP A 243 -16.11 -11.78 -2.52
N GLY A 244 -17.05 -11.26 -3.31
CA GLY A 244 -18.23 -12.00 -3.79
C GLY A 244 -19.37 -12.13 -2.76
N ALA A 245 -19.28 -11.53 -1.58
CA ALA A 245 -20.36 -11.56 -0.58
C ALA A 245 -21.67 -11.02 -1.16
N PRO A 246 -22.86 -11.51 -0.74
CA PRO A 246 -24.14 -11.09 -1.30
C PRO A 246 -24.39 -9.57 -1.28
N ALA A 247 -23.93 -8.87 -0.22
CA ALA A 247 -24.01 -7.41 -0.12
C ALA A 247 -23.15 -6.69 -1.17
N MET A 248 -22.05 -7.31 -1.62
CA MET A 248 -21.18 -6.81 -2.67
C MET A 248 -21.68 -7.20 -4.06
N SER A 249 -21.92 -8.49 -4.29
CA SER A 249 -22.13 -9.08 -5.62
C SER A 249 -23.58 -9.09 -6.11
N GLY A 250 -24.55 -8.75 -5.25
CA GLY A 250 -25.97 -8.77 -5.59
C GLY A 250 -26.31 -7.93 -6.83
N LYS A 251 -26.97 -8.54 -7.82
CA LYS A 251 -27.27 -7.92 -9.13
C LYS A 251 -28.15 -6.67 -9.09
N LYS A 252 -29.00 -6.53 -8.06
CA LYS A 252 -29.90 -5.39 -7.87
C LYS A 252 -29.56 -4.63 -6.59
N ASN A 253 -29.60 -5.32 -5.46
CA ASN A 253 -29.48 -4.69 -4.14
C ASN A 253 -28.05 -4.64 -3.59
N GLY A 254 -27.10 -5.34 -4.23
CA GLY A 254 -25.69 -5.33 -3.85
C GLY A 254 -24.94 -4.13 -4.44
N LEU A 255 -23.71 -3.90 -3.96
CA LEU A 255 -22.82 -2.85 -4.45
C LEU A 255 -22.73 -2.85 -5.99
N VAL A 256 -22.50 -4.01 -6.61
CA VAL A 256 -22.39 -4.18 -8.06
C VAL A 256 -23.63 -3.66 -8.80
N GLY A 257 -24.83 -4.04 -8.34
CA GLY A 257 -26.08 -3.62 -8.95
C GLY A 257 -26.25 -2.10 -8.92
N ARG A 258 -25.93 -1.50 -7.77
CA ARG A 258 -26.05 -0.05 -7.51
C ARG A 258 -25.00 0.77 -8.27
N MET A 259 -23.76 0.30 -8.35
CA MET A 259 -22.74 0.97 -9.16
C MET A 259 -23.11 0.97 -10.64
N ARG A 260 -23.66 -0.14 -11.16
CA ARG A 260 -24.17 -0.18 -12.54
C ARG A 260 -25.34 0.77 -12.76
N GLU A 261 -26.22 0.92 -11.77
CA GLU A 261 -27.31 1.91 -11.82
C GLU A 261 -26.77 3.33 -11.86
N LYS A 262 -25.85 3.67 -10.96
CA LYS A 262 -25.19 4.97 -10.94
C LYS A 262 -24.48 5.31 -12.25
N MET A 263 -23.75 4.36 -12.84
CA MET A 263 -23.09 4.57 -14.14
C MET A 263 -24.09 4.82 -15.27
N ARG A 264 -25.29 4.21 -15.23
CA ARG A 264 -26.36 4.51 -16.19
C ARG A 264 -26.94 5.91 -15.97
N GLU A 265 -27.16 6.32 -14.72
CA GLU A 265 -27.65 7.66 -14.38
C GLU A 265 -26.68 8.76 -14.85
N GLU A 266 -25.38 8.51 -14.77
CA GLU A 266 -24.31 9.41 -15.24
C GLU A 266 -24.05 9.30 -16.76
N ASN A 267 -24.87 8.55 -17.51
CA ASN A 267 -24.72 8.31 -18.96
C ASN A 267 -23.32 7.81 -19.37
N CYS A 268 -22.71 6.95 -18.55
CA CYS A 268 -21.39 6.37 -18.84
C CYS A 268 -21.49 5.43 -20.06
N ALA A 269 -20.57 5.58 -21.03
CA ALA A 269 -20.54 4.75 -22.22
C ALA A 269 -19.98 3.33 -21.99
N GLY A 270 -19.19 3.14 -20.92
CA GLY A 270 -18.54 1.87 -20.60
C GLY A 270 -19.39 0.96 -19.69
N GLU A 271 -19.23 -0.35 -19.84
CA GLU A 271 -19.79 -1.34 -18.91
C GLU A 271 -18.84 -1.64 -17.76
N LEU A 272 -19.39 -1.74 -16.55
CA LEU A 272 -18.61 -2.12 -15.36
C LEU A 272 -18.20 -3.60 -15.42
N SER A 273 -16.89 -3.83 -15.56
CA SER A 273 -16.29 -5.15 -15.40
C SER A 273 -16.25 -5.53 -13.92
N VAL A 274 -16.82 -6.68 -13.56
CA VAL A 274 -16.91 -7.10 -12.16
C VAL A 274 -16.20 -8.43 -12.00
N TYR A 275 -15.29 -8.50 -11.04
CA TYR A 275 -14.58 -9.74 -10.72
C TYR A 275 -14.77 -10.10 -9.25
N HIS A 276 -15.03 -11.38 -9.01
CA HIS A 276 -14.83 -11.96 -7.69
C HIS A 276 -13.33 -12.20 -7.52
N CYS A 277 -12.77 -11.71 -6.41
CA CYS A 277 -11.38 -11.90 -5.99
C CYS A 277 -10.87 -13.31 -6.34
N ILE A 278 -9.84 -13.38 -7.19
CA ILE A 278 -9.26 -14.63 -7.69
C ILE A 278 -8.75 -15.51 -6.53
N ILE A 279 -8.17 -14.90 -5.50
CA ILE A 279 -7.65 -15.61 -4.31
C ILE A 279 -8.81 -16.26 -3.56
N HIS A 280 -9.92 -15.55 -3.36
CA HIS A 280 -11.09 -16.13 -2.71
C HIS A 280 -11.75 -17.21 -3.58
N GLN A 281 -11.86 -17.00 -4.90
CA GLN A 281 -12.38 -18.02 -5.83
C GLN A 281 -11.55 -19.31 -5.80
N GLU A 282 -10.22 -19.21 -5.76
CA GLU A 282 -9.32 -20.36 -5.60
C GLU A 282 -9.61 -21.11 -4.29
N SER A 283 -9.69 -20.39 -3.16
CA SER A 283 -10.02 -20.99 -1.86
C SER A 283 -11.39 -21.68 -1.87
N LEU A 284 -12.37 -21.12 -2.59
CA LEU A 284 -13.68 -21.76 -2.75
C LEU A 284 -13.63 -23.00 -3.65
N CYS A 285 -12.74 -23.06 -4.64
CA CYS A 285 -12.55 -24.26 -5.45
C CYS A 285 -12.10 -25.44 -4.59
N ALA A 286 -11.19 -25.19 -3.63
CA ALA A 286 -10.67 -26.24 -2.76
C ALA A 286 -11.74 -26.95 -1.92
N LYS A 287 -12.85 -26.27 -1.61
CA LYS A 287 -14.00 -26.86 -0.91
C LYS A 287 -14.68 -27.98 -1.72
N ALA A 288 -14.49 -28.03 -3.05
CA ALA A 288 -15.06 -29.07 -3.90
C ALA A 288 -14.48 -30.47 -3.64
N LEU A 289 -13.31 -30.57 -2.99
CA LEU A 289 -12.68 -31.86 -2.65
C LEU A 289 -13.50 -32.69 -1.65
N LYS A 290 -14.36 -32.04 -0.85
CA LYS A 290 -15.20 -32.67 0.19
C LYS A 290 -14.40 -33.58 1.14
N MET A 291 -13.30 -33.06 1.68
CA MET A 291 -12.40 -33.77 2.61
C MET A 291 -12.40 -33.10 4.00
N GLU A 292 -13.57 -32.60 4.42
CA GLU A 292 -13.74 -31.89 5.69
C GLU A 292 -13.48 -32.80 6.90
N HIS A 293 -13.74 -34.10 6.78
CA HIS A 293 -13.48 -35.08 7.83
C HIS A 293 -11.98 -35.15 8.16
N VAL A 294 -11.10 -35.28 7.16
CA VAL A 294 -9.64 -35.28 7.36
C VAL A 294 -9.17 -33.98 8.03
N MET A 295 -9.64 -32.83 7.52
CA MET A 295 -9.28 -31.52 8.10
C MET A 295 -9.75 -31.37 9.55
N THR A 296 -10.94 -31.89 9.87
CA THR A 296 -11.51 -31.82 11.22
C THR A 296 -10.65 -32.63 12.18
N THR A 297 -10.30 -33.86 11.84
CA THR A 297 -9.45 -34.75 12.65
C THR A 297 -8.06 -34.14 12.86
N VAL A 298 -7.40 -33.67 11.79
CA VAL A 298 -6.10 -32.98 11.88
C VAL A 298 -6.19 -31.76 12.80
N THR A 299 -7.21 -30.92 12.63
CA THR A 299 -7.38 -29.70 13.43
C THR A 299 -7.61 -30.01 14.90
N GLN A 300 -8.42 -31.04 15.22
CA GLN A 300 -8.66 -31.47 16.60
C GLN A 300 -7.37 -31.95 17.28
N VAL A 301 -6.57 -32.75 16.58
CA VAL A 301 -5.29 -33.24 17.11
C VAL A 301 -4.29 -32.10 17.32
N VAL A 302 -4.12 -31.23 16.31
CA VAL A 302 -3.23 -30.05 16.42
C VAL A 302 -3.66 -29.15 17.58
N ASN A 303 -4.97 -28.91 17.72
CA ASN A 303 -5.50 -28.14 18.85
C ASN A 303 -5.26 -28.85 20.19
N PHE A 304 -5.39 -30.16 20.28
CA PHE A 304 -5.08 -30.89 21.51
C PHE A 304 -3.60 -30.74 21.92
N ILE A 305 -2.69 -30.83 20.95
CA ILE A 305 -1.25 -30.66 21.20
C ILE A 305 -0.95 -29.22 21.62
N ARG A 306 -1.53 -28.23 20.93
CA ARG A 306 -1.11 -26.83 21.04
C ARG A 306 -1.92 -25.94 21.97
N ALA A 307 -3.17 -26.28 22.26
CA ALA A 307 -4.03 -25.43 23.10
C ALA A 307 -3.59 -25.41 24.57
N LYS A 308 -2.88 -26.45 25.03
CA LYS A 308 -2.34 -26.51 26.40
C LYS A 308 -0.82 -26.39 26.36
N GLY A 309 -0.27 -25.39 27.03
CA GLY A 309 1.18 -25.16 27.08
C GLY A 309 1.97 -26.35 27.67
N LEU A 310 1.36 -27.16 28.53
CA LEU A 310 1.97 -28.40 29.01
C LEU A 310 2.10 -29.44 27.88
N ASN A 311 0.99 -29.76 27.20
CA ASN A 311 0.98 -30.70 26.07
C ASN A 311 1.96 -30.27 24.97
N HIS A 312 2.04 -28.95 24.68
CA HIS A 312 2.95 -28.45 23.65
C HIS A 312 4.41 -28.66 24.04
N ARG A 313 4.80 -28.35 25.28
CA ARG A 313 6.16 -28.59 25.78
C ARG A 313 6.51 -30.07 25.79
N GLU A 314 5.60 -30.91 26.28
CA GLU A 314 5.81 -32.36 26.33
C GLU A 314 5.93 -32.95 24.92
N PHE A 315 5.15 -32.48 23.95
CA PHE A 315 5.27 -32.90 22.56
C PHE A 315 6.60 -32.48 21.93
N LYS A 316 7.11 -31.27 22.22
CA LYS A 316 8.44 -30.86 21.76
C LYS A 316 9.55 -31.73 22.33
N SER A 317 9.52 -31.97 23.64
CA SER A 317 10.49 -32.87 24.29
C SER A 317 10.39 -34.29 23.73
N PHE A 318 9.18 -34.77 23.45
CA PHE A 318 8.96 -36.07 22.79
C PHE A 318 9.60 -36.11 21.39
N LEU A 319 9.43 -35.07 20.56
CA LEU A 319 10.06 -35.02 19.23
C LEU A 319 11.59 -34.96 19.30
N GLU A 320 12.15 -34.25 20.28
CA GLU A 320 13.59 -34.18 20.52
C GLU A 320 14.16 -35.53 20.98
N GLU A 321 13.45 -36.25 21.85
CA GLU A 321 13.83 -37.60 22.31
C GLU A 321 13.80 -38.63 21.16
N PHE A 322 12.86 -38.47 20.22
CA PHE A 322 12.75 -39.32 19.04
C PHE A 322 13.72 -38.95 17.90
N GLY A 323 14.46 -37.85 18.04
CA GLY A 323 15.39 -37.38 17.02
C GLY A 323 14.71 -36.94 15.72
N SER A 324 13.46 -36.47 15.80
CA SER A 324 12.70 -36.04 14.62
C SER A 324 13.37 -34.85 13.93
N GLU A 325 13.35 -34.82 12.59
CA GLU A 325 13.84 -33.68 11.80
C GLU A 325 13.03 -32.40 12.06
N HIS A 326 11.84 -32.54 12.63
CA HIS A 326 10.94 -31.44 12.92
C HIS A 326 10.71 -31.29 14.43
N THR A 327 10.90 -30.07 14.93
CA THR A 327 10.82 -29.76 16.36
C THR A 327 9.42 -29.30 16.81
N ASP A 328 8.46 -29.18 15.89
CA ASP A 328 7.11 -28.69 16.20
C ASP A 328 6.11 -28.96 15.05
N VAL A 329 4.82 -28.88 15.39
CA VAL A 329 3.69 -28.80 14.44
C VAL A 329 3.13 -27.37 14.43
N PRO A 330 2.92 -26.71 13.27
CA PRO A 330 2.35 -25.36 13.21
C PRO A 330 0.94 -25.28 13.81
N TYR A 331 0.57 -24.13 14.40
CA TYR A 331 -0.79 -23.93 14.92
C TYR A 331 -1.72 -23.64 13.75
N HIS A 332 -2.84 -24.33 13.70
CA HIS A 332 -3.90 -24.00 12.78
C HIS A 332 -4.90 -23.06 13.47
N THR A 333 -5.14 -21.90 12.88
CA THR A 333 -6.37 -21.12 13.13
C THR A 333 -7.16 -21.16 11.84
N GLU A 334 -8.48 -21.39 11.93
CA GLU A 334 -9.37 -21.63 10.77
C GLU A 334 -9.33 -20.54 9.69
N VAL A 335 -8.76 -19.38 10.01
CA VAL A 335 -8.90 -18.10 9.32
C VAL A 335 -7.96 -17.95 8.10
N ARG A 336 -7.00 -18.86 7.83
CA ARG A 336 -6.07 -18.68 6.68
C ARG A 336 -5.75 -19.99 5.93
N TRP A 337 -6.24 -20.10 4.70
CA TRP A 337 -6.00 -21.22 3.77
C TRP A 337 -4.51 -21.55 3.59
N LEU A 338 -3.65 -20.53 3.45
CA LEU A 338 -2.18 -20.63 3.33
C LEU A 338 -1.46 -21.40 4.45
N SER A 339 -2.13 -21.66 5.58
CA SER A 339 -1.56 -22.43 6.70
C SER A 339 -1.94 -23.91 6.65
N ARG A 340 -2.92 -24.31 5.83
CA ARG A 340 -3.45 -25.68 5.80
C ARG A 340 -2.51 -26.66 5.16
N GLY A 341 -1.94 -26.36 3.98
CA GLY A 341 -1.01 -27.29 3.32
C GLY A 341 0.23 -27.53 4.18
N LYS A 342 0.79 -26.47 4.79
CA LYS A 342 1.92 -26.59 5.72
C LYS A 342 1.59 -27.42 6.96
N VAL A 343 0.41 -27.24 7.56
CA VAL A 343 -0.02 -28.03 8.72
C VAL A 343 -0.24 -29.48 8.31
N LEU A 344 -0.90 -29.74 7.17
CA LEU A 344 -1.17 -31.08 6.66
C LEU A 344 0.11 -31.85 6.35
N ASN A 345 1.05 -31.25 5.61
CA ASN A 345 2.35 -31.87 5.35
C ASN A 345 3.07 -32.21 6.65
N ARG A 346 3.16 -31.24 7.58
CA ARG A 346 3.84 -31.47 8.86
C ARG A 346 3.16 -32.55 9.69
N PHE A 347 1.83 -32.59 9.67
CA PHE A 347 1.05 -33.61 10.35
C PHE A 347 1.30 -34.99 9.74
N PHE A 348 1.37 -35.07 8.41
CA PHE A 348 1.66 -36.31 7.68
C PHE A 348 3.08 -36.79 7.91
N GLU A 349 4.07 -35.90 7.92
CA GLU A 349 5.47 -36.19 8.25
C GLU A 349 5.60 -36.76 9.66
N LEU A 350 4.94 -36.13 10.65
CA LEU A 350 4.98 -36.51 12.06
C LEU A 350 3.88 -37.50 12.48
N ARG A 351 3.21 -38.15 11.52
CA ARG A 351 2.00 -38.96 11.79
C ARG A 351 2.25 -40.08 12.81
N GLU A 352 3.45 -40.68 12.80
CA GLU A 352 3.80 -41.80 13.67
C GLU A 352 4.05 -41.30 15.09
N GLU A 353 4.83 -40.23 15.24
CA GLU A 353 5.11 -39.56 16.52
C GLU A 353 3.86 -38.96 17.13
N ILE A 354 2.99 -38.34 16.32
CA ILE A 354 1.69 -37.82 16.75
C ILE A 354 0.82 -38.95 17.30
N CYS A 355 0.75 -40.08 16.59
CA CYS A 355 -0.03 -41.23 17.03
C CYS A 355 0.49 -41.78 18.37
N GLN A 356 1.80 -41.95 18.51
CA GLN A 356 2.42 -42.44 19.75
C GLN A 356 2.23 -41.45 20.92
N PHE A 357 2.40 -40.16 20.67
CA PHE A 357 2.16 -39.13 21.67
C PHE A 357 0.71 -39.14 22.16
N LEU A 358 -0.27 -39.23 21.24
CA LEU A 358 -1.69 -39.30 21.59
C LEU A 358 -2.02 -40.55 22.43
N GLN A 359 -1.45 -41.70 22.07
CA GLN A 359 -1.60 -42.95 22.85
C GLN A 359 -1.02 -42.79 24.26
N SER A 360 0.14 -42.16 24.41
CA SER A 360 0.73 -41.86 25.73
C SER A 360 -0.16 -40.97 26.60
N LYS A 361 -1.02 -40.16 25.97
CA LYS A 361 -2.02 -39.29 26.62
C LYS A 361 -3.40 -39.94 26.77
N GLY A 362 -3.52 -41.23 26.48
CA GLY A 362 -4.76 -42.00 26.57
C GLY A 362 -5.83 -41.54 25.58
N LYS A 363 -5.42 -41.00 24.41
CA LYS A 363 -6.33 -40.60 23.34
C LYS A 363 -6.53 -41.75 22.35
N ASP A 364 -7.76 -41.87 21.85
CA ASP A 364 -8.06 -42.78 20.77
C ASP A 364 -7.35 -42.32 19.48
N THR A 365 -6.72 -43.26 18.81
CA THR A 365 -5.94 -43.05 17.58
C THR A 365 -6.35 -44.02 16.47
N ALA A 366 -7.44 -44.77 16.63
CA ALA A 366 -7.89 -45.76 15.66
C ALA A 366 -8.10 -45.16 14.26
N GLU A 367 -8.69 -43.97 14.19
CA GLU A 367 -8.90 -43.25 12.92
C GLU A 367 -7.58 -42.86 12.25
N LEU A 368 -6.57 -42.40 13.00
CA LEU A 368 -5.26 -42.01 12.46
C LEU A 368 -4.47 -43.20 11.92
N GLN A 369 -4.81 -44.41 12.35
CA GLN A 369 -4.18 -45.66 11.89
C GLN A 369 -4.98 -46.34 10.77
N GLU A 370 -6.18 -45.84 10.43
CA GLU A 370 -6.99 -46.39 9.36
C GLU A 370 -6.32 -46.13 8.00
N GLN A 371 -6.12 -47.19 7.22
CA GLN A 371 -5.46 -47.08 5.90
C GLN A 371 -6.18 -46.09 4.97
N LYS A 372 -7.51 -46.06 5.01
CA LYS A 372 -8.30 -45.12 4.20
C LYS A 372 -8.00 -43.67 4.59
N PHE A 373 -8.07 -43.35 5.88
CA PHE A 373 -7.73 -42.03 6.40
C PHE A 373 -6.30 -41.63 6.03
N MET A 374 -5.34 -42.54 6.17
CA MET A 374 -3.95 -42.30 5.83
C MET A 374 -3.74 -41.97 4.34
N CYS A 375 -4.41 -42.67 3.43
CA CYS A 375 -4.38 -42.36 2.01
C CYS A 375 -4.99 -40.98 1.72
N GLU A 376 -6.15 -40.67 2.31
CA GLU A 376 -6.82 -39.38 2.14
C GLU A 376 -6.02 -38.22 2.74
N LEU A 377 -5.35 -38.42 3.88
CA LEU A 377 -4.45 -37.44 4.48
C LEU A 377 -3.25 -37.15 3.57
N ALA A 378 -2.61 -38.19 3.02
CA ALA A 378 -1.49 -38.03 2.09
C ALA A 378 -1.90 -37.21 0.85
N PHE A 379 -3.00 -37.62 0.21
CA PHE A 379 -3.52 -36.92 -0.98
C PHE A 379 -3.90 -35.47 -0.67
N LEU A 380 -4.60 -35.24 0.45
CA LEU A 380 -5.00 -33.89 0.85
C LEU A 380 -3.78 -33.01 1.13
N SER A 381 -2.71 -33.54 1.73
CA SER A 381 -1.47 -32.83 2.00
C SER A 381 -0.80 -32.36 0.70
N ASP A 382 -0.71 -33.25 -0.29
CA ASP A 382 -0.13 -32.96 -1.60
C ASP A 382 -0.97 -31.93 -2.38
N ILE A 383 -2.30 -32.13 -2.51
CA ILE A 383 -3.14 -31.19 -3.27
C ILE A 383 -3.26 -29.83 -2.57
N ALA A 384 -3.28 -29.79 -1.23
CA ALA A 384 -3.25 -28.54 -0.48
C ALA A 384 -1.94 -27.79 -0.72
N SER A 385 -0.81 -28.49 -0.84
CA SER A 385 0.48 -27.87 -1.19
C SER A 385 0.47 -27.23 -2.58
N HIS A 386 -0.13 -27.91 -3.56
CA HIS A 386 -0.29 -27.38 -4.91
C HIS A 386 -1.21 -26.14 -4.94
N LEU A 387 -2.30 -26.17 -4.18
CA LEU A 387 -3.22 -25.03 -4.03
C LEU A 387 -2.54 -23.86 -3.31
N ASP A 388 -1.77 -24.11 -2.25
CA ASP A 388 -0.97 -23.09 -1.55
C ASP A 388 0.04 -22.44 -2.50
N ALA A 389 0.70 -23.23 -3.36
CA ALA A 389 1.63 -22.72 -4.36
C ALA A 389 0.93 -21.80 -5.39
N LEU A 390 -0.26 -22.17 -5.87
CA LEU A 390 -1.08 -21.29 -6.70
C LEU A 390 -1.46 -20.02 -5.94
N ASN A 391 -1.97 -20.15 -4.71
CA ASN A 391 -2.42 -19.04 -3.90
C ASN A 391 -1.31 -17.99 -3.70
N LEU A 392 -0.08 -18.44 -3.42
CA LEU A 392 1.11 -17.56 -3.33
C LEU A 392 1.40 -16.81 -4.64
N GLN A 393 1.20 -17.44 -5.80
CA GLN A 393 1.36 -16.76 -7.10
C GLN A 393 0.27 -15.71 -7.35
N LEU A 394 -0.91 -15.88 -6.75
CA LEU A 394 -2.03 -14.94 -6.89
C LEU A 394 -1.94 -13.75 -5.94
N GLN A 395 -1.03 -13.81 -4.96
CA GLN A 395 -0.77 -12.74 -4.01
C GLN A 395 0.31 -11.77 -4.50
N GLY A 396 0.35 -10.60 -3.87
CA GLY A 396 1.38 -9.60 -4.09
C GLY A 396 0.84 -8.27 -4.60
N ARG A 397 1.63 -7.22 -4.38
CA ARG A 397 1.34 -5.85 -4.85
C ARG A 397 1.64 -5.73 -6.34
N GLY A 398 0.92 -4.84 -7.04
CA GLY A 398 1.17 -4.55 -8.45
C GLY A 398 0.90 -5.68 -9.45
N ARG A 399 0.29 -6.81 -9.03
CA ARG A 399 -0.05 -7.92 -9.93
C ARG A 399 -1.14 -7.49 -10.93
N ILE A 400 -0.92 -7.82 -12.21
CA ILE A 400 -1.89 -7.56 -13.27
C ILE A 400 -2.85 -8.75 -13.36
N ILE A 401 -4.14 -8.45 -13.59
CA ILE A 401 -5.20 -9.47 -13.68
C ILE A 401 -4.88 -10.58 -14.70
N THR A 402 -4.19 -10.26 -15.79
CA THR A 402 -3.81 -11.20 -16.85
C THR A 402 -2.74 -12.20 -16.40
N GLU A 403 -1.77 -11.76 -15.60
CA GLU A 403 -0.75 -12.62 -15.00
C GLU A 403 -1.38 -13.59 -14.00
N MET A 404 -2.27 -13.07 -13.15
CA MET A 404 -3.00 -13.87 -12.16
C MET A 404 -3.85 -14.95 -12.86
N TYR A 405 -4.59 -14.58 -13.91
CA TYR A 405 -5.37 -15.55 -14.67
C TYR A 405 -4.49 -16.56 -15.41
N SER A 406 -3.29 -16.17 -15.84
CA SER A 406 -2.33 -17.09 -16.45
C SER A 406 -1.84 -18.15 -15.47
N SER A 407 -1.60 -17.80 -14.21
CA SER A 407 -1.34 -18.78 -13.13
C SER A 407 -2.51 -19.75 -12.95
N VAL A 408 -3.75 -19.28 -12.98
CA VAL A 408 -4.95 -20.15 -12.91
C VAL A 408 -5.02 -21.09 -14.13
N LYS A 409 -4.77 -20.60 -15.35
CA LYS A 409 -4.72 -21.44 -16.56
C LYS A 409 -3.67 -22.53 -16.44
N ALA A 410 -2.47 -22.20 -15.98
CA ALA A 410 -1.41 -23.18 -15.77
C ALA A 410 -1.80 -24.22 -14.72
N PHE A 411 -2.45 -23.81 -13.62
CA PHE A 411 -2.93 -24.74 -12.60
C PHE A 411 -4.01 -25.69 -13.14
N LYS A 412 -4.95 -25.20 -13.94
CA LYS A 412 -5.95 -26.05 -14.60
C LYS A 412 -5.31 -27.09 -15.52
N ALA A 413 -4.28 -26.72 -16.27
CA ALA A 413 -3.54 -27.65 -17.10
C ALA A 413 -2.81 -28.73 -16.25
N LYS A 414 -2.25 -28.32 -15.11
CA LYS A 414 -1.65 -29.25 -14.14
C LYS A 414 -2.68 -30.22 -13.54
N LEU A 415 -3.86 -29.75 -13.15
CA LEU A 415 -4.95 -30.62 -12.66
C LEU A 415 -5.30 -31.71 -13.67
N CYS A 416 -5.45 -31.35 -14.95
CA CYS A 416 -5.74 -32.31 -16.02
C CYS A 416 -4.60 -33.34 -16.20
N LEU A 417 -3.35 -32.90 -16.12
CA LEU A 417 -2.19 -33.81 -16.16
C LEU A 417 -2.21 -34.79 -14.97
N TRP A 418 -2.39 -34.27 -13.76
CA TRP A 418 -2.39 -35.06 -12.53
C TRP A 418 -3.56 -36.05 -12.47
N GLU A 419 -4.74 -35.67 -12.94
CA GLU A 419 -5.89 -36.57 -13.11
C GLU A 419 -5.52 -37.77 -13.99
N ASN A 420 -4.96 -37.51 -15.18
CA ASN A 420 -4.54 -38.57 -16.10
C ASN A 420 -3.44 -39.46 -15.52
N GLN A 421 -2.48 -38.87 -14.80
CA GLN A 421 -1.39 -39.62 -14.16
C GLN A 421 -1.90 -40.49 -13.01
N LEU A 422 -2.83 -40.00 -12.18
CA LEU A 422 -3.45 -40.80 -11.13
C LEU A 422 -4.22 -42.00 -11.71
N LEU A 423 -4.96 -41.82 -12.81
CA LEU A 423 -5.62 -42.94 -13.50
C LEU A 423 -4.63 -44.01 -14.01
N GLN A 424 -3.38 -43.61 -14.27
CA GLN A 424 -2.29 -44.51 -14.66
C GLN A 424 -1.50 -45.06 -13.46
N GLY A 425 -1.88 -44.72 -12.22
CA GLY A 425 -1.16 -45.09 -11.00
C GLY A 425 0.15 -44.33 -10.79
N ASN A 426 0.37 -43.23 -11.51
CA ASN A 426 1.57 -42.40 -11.40
C ASN A 426 1.40 -41.33 -10.32
N LEU A 427 2.09 -41.51 -9.20
CA LEU A 427 2.10 -40.59 -8.04
C LEU A 427 3.20 -39.52 -8.13
N GLY A 428 3.78 -39.27 -9.31
CA GLY A 428 4.97 -38.44 -9.51
C GLY A 428 4.91 -37.01 -8.94
N HIS A 429 3.70 -36.44 -8.80
CA HIS A 429 3.48 -35.12 -8.23
C HIS A 429 2.76 -35.14 -6.87
N PHE A 430 2.71 -36.31 -6.23
CA PHE A 430 2.07 -36.54 -4.94
C PHE A 430 3.08 -37.20 -3.97
N PRO A 431 4.08 -36.44 -3.47
CA PRO A 431 5.16 -36.97 -2.64
C PRO A 431 4.68 -37.62 -1.32
N CYS A 432 3.66 -37.07 -0.65
CA CYS A 432 3.09 -37.73 0.52
C CYS A 432 2.47 -39.07 0.13
N CYS A 433 1.73 -39.14 -0.99
CA CYS A 433 1.21 -40.41 -1.50
C CYS A 433 2.33 -41.40 -1.86
N GLN A 434 3.43 -40.94 -2.46
CA GLN A 434 4.59 -41.78 -2.79
C GLN A 434 5.21 -42.42 -1.54
N THR A 435 5.24 -41.70 -0.42
CA THR A 435 5.76 -42.21 0.86
C THR A 435 4.99 -43.45 1.35
N ILE A 436 3.69 -43.52 1.05
CA ILE A 436 2.81 -44.64 1.40
C ILE A 436 2.34 -45.43 0.16
N ASN A 437 3.14 -45.46 -0.91
CA ASN A 437 2.76 -46.04 -2.20
C ASN A 437 2.26 -47.50 -2.09
N THR A 438 2.82 -48.30 -1.17
CA THR A 438 2.38 -49.68 -0.92
C THR A 438 0.95 -49.79 -0.38
N GLN A 439 0.42 -48.71 0.20
CA GLN A 439 -0.93 -48.62 0.76
C GLN A 439 -1.95 -48.05 -0.25
N ILE A 440 -1.48 -47.46 -1.36
CA ILE A 440 -2.32 -46.83 -2.38
C ILE A 440 -2.56 -47.80 -3.52
N SER A 441 -3.80 -48.30 -3.62
CA SER A 441 -4.21 -49.17 -4.74
C SER A 441 -4.63 -48.35 -5.97
N THR A 442 -4.72 -49.01 -7.12
CA THR A 442 -5.28 -48.42 -8.35
C THR A 442 -6.70 -47.89 -8.16
N ALA A 443 -7.51 -48.54 -7.32
CA ALA A 443 -8.85 -48.07 -6.98
C ALA A 443 -8.81 -46.75 -6.17
N VAL A 444 -7.85 -46.61 -5.25
CA VAL A 444 -7.65 -45.36 -4.49
C VAL A 444 -7.17 -44.25 -5.43
N CYS A 445 -6.23 -44.54 -6.34
CA CYS A 445 -5.80 -43.57 -7.35
C CYS A 445 -6.97 -43.08 -8.23
N ALA A 446 -7.87 -43.98 -8.64
CA ALA A 446 -9.06 -43.60 -9.41
C ALA A 446 -9.99 -42.67 -8.63
N GLN A 447 -10.17 -42.91 -7.32
CA GLN A 447 -10.95 -42.01 -6.45
C GLN A 447 -10.30 -40.62 -6.33
N PHE A 448 -8.97 -40.56 -6.22
CA PHE A 448 -8.25 -39.29 -6.20
C PHE A 448 -8.33 -38.55 -7.53
N ALA A 449 -8.26 -39.27 -8.66
CA ALA A 449 -8.48 -38.68 -9.98
C ALA A 449 -9.88 -38.08 -10.12
N GLU A 450 -10.92 -38.77 -9.64
CA GLU A 450 -12.30 -38.22 -9.61
C GLU A 450 -12.37 -36.92 -8.79
N LYS A 451 -11.72 -36.86 -7.63
CA LYS A 451 -11.63 -35.62 -6.83
C LYS A 451 -10.94 -34.48 -7.59
N LEU A 452 -9.88 -34.77 -8.34
CA LEU A 452 -9.22 -33.75 -9.19
C LEU A 452 -10.11 -33.30 -10.35
N SER A 453 -10.89 -34.21 -10.94
CA SER A 453 -11.86 -33.90 -11.99
C SER A 453 -12.92 -32.93 -11.48
N VAL A 454 -13.47 -33.21 -10.29
CA VAL A 454 -14.44 -32.32 -9.60
C VAL A 454 -13.81 -30.96 -9.28
N LEU A 455 -12.57 -30.93 -8.78
CA LEU A 455 -11.83 -29.69 -8.53
C LEU A 455 -11.64 -28.89 -9.83
N GLY A 456 -11.21 -29.54 -10.92
CA GLY A 456 -11.02 -28.94 -12.22
C GLY A 456 -12.31 -28.35 -12.81
N ALA A 457 -13.44 -29.07 -12.66
CA ALA A 457 -14.76 -28.57 -13.04
C ALA A 457 -15.16 -27.32 -12.25
N GLU A 458 -14.87 -27.28 -10.95
CA GLU A 458 -15.15 -26.11 -10.11
C GLU A 458 -14.28 -24.90 -10.49
N PHE A 459 -13.01 -25.11 -10.83
CA PHE A 459 -12.16 -24.07 -11.41
C PHE A 459 -12.72 -23.56 -12.75
N ASN A 460 -13.19 -24.44 -13.63
CA ASN A 460 -13.83 -24.02 -14.89
C ASN A 460 -15.06 -23.14 -14.64
N ARG A 461 -15.92 -23.55 -13.71
CA ARG A 461 -17.16 -22.85 -13.37
C ARG A 461 -16.88 -21.47 -12.75
N ARG A 462 -16.00 -21.41 -11.75
CA ARG A 462 -15.72 -20.18 -10.97
C ARG A 462 -14.94 -19.14 -11.74
N PHE A 463 -14.05 -19.57 -12.62
CA PHE A 463 -13.25 -18.68 -13.46
C PHE A 463 -13.83 -18.49 -14.87
N GLY A 464 -15.13 -18.77 -15.05
CA GLY A 464 -15.84 -18.61 -16.32
C GLY A 464 -15.86 -17.17 -16.83
N ASP A 465 -16.04 -16.20 -15.94
CA ASP A 465 -16.07 -14.76 -16.30
C ASP A 465 -14.73 -14.29 -16.90
N PHE A 466 -13.62 -14.80 -16.38
CA PHE A 466 -12.28 -14.55 -16.92
C PHE A 466 -12.09 -15.17 -18.30
N HIS A 467 -12.71 -16.33 -18.54
CA HIS A 467 -12.67 -16.97 -19.85
C HIS A 467 -13.43 -16.16 -20.91
N GLY A 468 -14.56 -15.54 -20.54
CA GLY A 468 -15.31 -14.63 -21.42
C GLY A 468 -14.49 -13.41 -21.86
N GLN A 469 -13.49 -13.01 -21.07
CA GLN A 469 -12.61 -11.86 -21.35
C GLN A 469 -11.24 -12.29 -21.93
N LYS A 470 -11.10 -13.56 -22.34
CA LYS A 470 -9.84 -14.14 -22.82
C LYS A 470 -9.15 -13.28 -23.89
N TRP A 471 -9.90 -12.79 -24.87
CA TRP A 471 -9.34 -11.99 -25.96
C TRP A 471 -8.69 -10.69 -25.45
N ARG A 472 -9.29 -10.01 -24.46
CA ARG A 472 -8.73 -8.79 -23.86
C ARG A 472 -7.44 -9.10 -23.11
N PHE A 473 -7.45 -10.21 -22.38
CA PHE A 473 -6.25 -10.64 -21.65
C PHE A 473 -5.11 -10.99 -22.59
N GLU A 474 -5.41 -11.64 -23.72
CA GLU A 474 -4.42 -11.92 -24.78
C GLU A 474 -3.88 -10.64 -25.42
N LEU A 475 -4.74 -9.63 -25.63
CA LEU A 475 -4.32 -8.33 -26.15
C LEU A 475 -3.25 -7.64 -25.29
N LEU A 476 -3.37 -7.67 -23.96
CA LEU A 476 -2.33 -7.11 -23.10
C LEU A 476 -1.15 -8.09 -22.92
N SER A 477 -1.43 -9.39 -22.81
CA SER A 477 -0.41 -10.39 -22.45
C SER A 477 0.50 -10.77 -23.60
N ASN A 478 0.04 -10.68 -24.85
CA ASN A 478 0.86 -10.90 -26.05
C ASN A 478 0.13 -10.31 -27.28
N PRO A 479 0.13 -8.97 -27.45
CA PRO A 479 -0.56 -8.34 -28.58
C PRO A 479 -0.04 -8.81 -29.94
N PHE A 480 1.21 -9.29 -30.02
CA PHE A 480 1.85 -9.74 -31.25
C PHE A 480 1.36 -11.11 -31.75
N ALA A 481 0.61 -11.86 -30.94
CA ALA A 481 0.06 -13.16 -31.30
C ALA A 481 -1.47 -13.19 -31.36
N VAL A 482 -2.13 -12.04 -31.20
CA VAL A 482 -3.59 -11.95 -31.27
C VAL A 482 -4.05 -12.10 -32.71
N ASP A 483 -5.08 -12.93 -32.90
CA ASP A 483 -5.78 -13.07 -34.17
C ASP A 483 -6.59 -11.79 -34.48
N VAL A 484 -6.13 -11.03 -35.48
CA VAL A 484 -6.72 -9.75 -35.89
C VAL A 484 -8.17 -9.92 -36.36
N GLU A 485 -8.51 -11.02 -37.02
CA GLU A 485 -9.87 -11.25 -37.54
C GLU A 485 -10.89 -11.42 -36.41
N LYS A 486 -10.44 -11.92 -35.25
CA LYS A 486 -11.27 -12.11 -34.06
C LYS A 486 -11.29 -10.89 -33.13
N ALA A 487 -10.46 -9.87 -33.39
CA ALA A 487 -10.40 -8.65 -32.59
C ALA A 487 -11.57 -7.69 -32.92
N PRO A 488 -12.01 -6.83 -31.99
CA PRO A 488 -13.00 -5.80 -32.27
C PRO A 488 -12.59 -4.88 -33.42
N THR A 489 -13.54 -4.52 -34.30
CA THR A 489 -13.29 -3.76 -35.53
C THR A 489 -12.55 -2.44 -35.29
N ASN A 490 -12.80 -1.77 -34.18
CA ASN A 490 -12.16 -0.49 -33.86
C ASN A 490 -10.67 -0.60 -33.53
N ILE A 491 -10.14 -1.80 -33.22
CA ILE A 491 -8.71 -1.99 -32.91
C ILE A 491 -7.93 -2.72 -34.01
N GLN A 492 -8.61 -3.29 -35.00
CA GLN A 492 -7.96 -4.17 -36.00
C GLN A 492 -6.83 -3.47 -36.76
N MET A 493 -7.05 -2.24 -37.23
CA MET A 493 -6.04 -1.49 -38.00
C MET A 493 -4.81 -1.16 -37.14
N GLU A 494 -5.01 -0.65 -35.91
CA GLU A 494 -3.91 -0.37 -34.98
C GLU A 494 -3.15 -1.64 -34.59
N LEU A 495 -3.86 -2.77 -34.45
CA LEU A 495 -3.26 -4.06 -34.11
C LEU A 495 -2.38 -4.59 -35.26
N ILE A 496 -2.80 -4.42 -36.51
CA ILE A 496 -1.99 -4.77 -37.70
C ILE A 496 -0.71 -3.94 -37.72
N GLU A 497 -0.82 -2.62 -37.52
CA GLU A 497 0.33 -1.72 -37.46
C GLU A 497 1.30 -2.12 -36.33
N LEU A 498 0.76 -2.40 -35.14
CA LEU A 498 1.55 -2.88 -34.00
C LEU A 498 2.28 -4.19 -34.31
N GLN A 499 1.58 -5.18 -34.89
CA GLN A 499 2.12 -6.50 -35.20
C GLN A 499 3.22 -6.48 -36.26
N CYS A 500 3.24 -5.45 -37.13
CA CYS A 500 4.26 -5.25 -38.15
C CYS A 500 5.45 -4.39 -37.69
N ASP A 501 5.44 -3.87 -36.45
CA ASP A 501 6.52 -3.04 -35.90
C ASP A 501 7.52 -3.89 -35.08
N ASP A 502 8.64 -4.25 -35.71
CA ASP A 502 9.72 -5.01 -35.08
C ASP A 502 10.40 -4.26 -33.91
N THR A 503 10.36 -2.92 -33.92
CA THR A 503 10.94 -2.10 -32.84
C THR A 503 10.07 -2.22 -31.59
N LEU A 504 8.75 -2.09 -31.74
CA LEU A 504 7.80 -2.28 -30.65
C LEU A 504 7.80 -3.73 -30.16
N LYS A 505 7.92 -4.72 -31.05
CA LYS A 505 8.06 -6.14 -30.66
C LYS A 505 9.31 -6.39 -29.81
N SER A 506 10.46 -5.90 -30.27
CA SER A 506 11.72 -5.98 -29.50
C SER A 506 11.59 -5.28 -28.16
N LYS A 507 10.85 -4.17 -28.11
CA LYS A 507 10.61 -3.44 -26.87
C LYS A 507 9.72 -4.23 -25.91
N TYR A 508 8.66 -4.85 -26.41
CA TYR A 508 7.78 -5.73 -25.64
C TYR A 508 8.57 -6.90 -25.03
N ASP A 509 9.41 -7.57 -25.81
CA ASP A 509 10.24 -8.68 -25.33
C ASP A 509 11.21 -8.23 -24.22
N ALA A 510 11.67 -6.97 -24.26
CA ALA A 510 12.59 -6.41 -23.28
C ALA A 510 11.92 -5.97 -21.95
N VAL A 511 10.70 -5.43 -21.98
CA VAL A 511 10.06 -4.82 -20.79
C VAL A 511 8.86 -5.61 -20.24
N GLY A 512 8.31 -6.53 -21.04
CA GLY A 512 7.14 -7.32 -20.70
C GLY A 512 5.81 -6.56 -20.73
N ALA A 513 4.71 -7.31 -20.61
CA ALA A 513 3.34 -6.82 -20.75
C ALA A 513 2.96 -5.66 -19.79
N ALA A 514 3.53 -5.62 -18.59
CA ALA A 514 3.21 -4.60 -17.59
C ALA A 514 3.68 -3.19 -17.98
N GLN A 515 4.87 -3.10 -18.56
CA GLN A 515 5.51 -1.81 -18.88
C GLN A 515 5.36 -1.45 -20.37
N PHE A 516 5.15 -2.44 -21.24
CA PHE A 516 5.04 -2.25 -22.67
C PHE A 516 4.02 -1.17 -23.09
N PRO A 517 2.83 -1.05 -22.48
CA PRO A 517 1.86 -0.03 -22.86
C PRO A 517 2.38 1.42 -22.86
N GLN A 518 3.40 1.74 -22.05
CA GLN A 518 4.03 3.07 -22.03
C GLN A 518 4.72 3.43 -23.35
N TYR A 519 5.05 2.44 -24.18
CA TYR A 519 5.77 2.60 -25.44
C TYR A 519 4.86 2.55 -26.67
N ILE A 520 3.57 2.21 -26.51
CA ILE A 520 2.60 2.25 -27.60
C ILE A 520 2.45 3.72 -28.05
N PRO A 521 2.60 4.09 -29.32
CA PRO A 521 2.53 5.49 -29.74
C PRO A 521 1.12 6.08 -29.60
N ASP A 522 1.03 7.41 -29.48
CA ASP A 522 -0.26 8.13 -29.40
C ASP A 522 -1.10 8.00 -30.70
N THR A 523 -0.48 7.55 -31.80
CA THR A 523 -1.16 7.20 -33.06
C THR A 523 -2.00 5.92 -32.96
N MET A 524 -1.85 5.15 -31.88
CA MET A 524 -2.65 3.93 -31.59
C MET A 524 -3.56 4.14 -30.35
N PRO A 525 -4.51 5.10 -30.39
CA PRO A 525 -5.31 5.47 -29.23
C PRO A 525 -6.25 4.37 -28.72
N GLN A 526 -6.75 3.48 -29.60
CA GLN A 526 -7.67 2.43 -29.19
C GLN A 526 -6.93 1.32 -28.42
N LEU A 527 -5.74 0.93 -28.87
CA LEU A 527 -4.86 0.00 -28.15
C LEU A 527 -4.42 0.59 -26.80
N ARG A 528 -4.02 1.86 -26.78
CA ARG A 528 -3.72 2.60 -25.54
C ARG A 528 -4.89 2.55 -24.55
N THR A 529 -6.10 2.80 -25.03
CA THR A 529 -7.33 2.74 -24.21
C THR A 529 -7.56 1.34 -23.65
N GLN A 530 -7.47 0.29 -24.47
CA GLN A 530 -7.64 -1.10 -24.00
C GLN A 530 -6.57 -1.49 -22.97
N ALA A 531 -5.31 -1.09 -23.20
CA ALA A 531 -4.24 -1.33 -22.26
C ALA A 531 -4.46 -0.62 -20.93
N ALA A 532 -4.85 0.66 -20.94
CA ALA A 532 -5.16 1.41 -19.72
C ALA A 532 -6.30 0.77 -18.92
N GLN A 533 -7.36 0.34 -19.59
CA GLN A 533 -8.47 -0.36 -18.95
C GLN A 533 -7.98 -1.64 -18.26
N LEU A 534 -7.23 -2.49 -18.95
CA LEU A 534 -6.72 -3.76 -18.42
C LEU A 534 -5.70 -3.59 -17.29
N LEU A 535 -4.79 -2.62 -17.41
CA LEU A 535 -3.83 -2.26 -16.37
C LEU A 535 -4.53 -1.71 -15.11
N SER A 536 -5.64 -0.99 -15.28
CA SER A 536 -6.38 -0.45 -14.14
C SER A 536 -7.11 -1.53 -13.32
N MET A 537 -7.44 -2.68 -13.92
CA MET A 537 -8.26 -3.69 -13.26
C MET A 537 -7.52 -4.42 -12.13
N PHE A 538 -8.25 -4.67 -11.05
CA PHE A 538 -7.82 -5.58 -9.98
C PHE A 538 -8.23 -7.01 -10.31
N GLY A 539 -7.38 -7.97 -9.94
CA GLY A 539 -7.72 -9.40 -9.94
C GLY A 539 -8.03 -9.95 -8.54
N SER A 540 -7.68 -9.22 -7.48
CA SER A 540 -7.91 -9.63 -6.10
C SER A 540 -8.17 -8.45 -5.17
N THR A 541 -8.69 -8.75 -3.98
CA THR A 541 -8.79 -7.85 -2.83
C THR A 541 -7.58 -8.00 -1.88
N TYR A 542 -6.45 -8.53 -2.36
CA TYR A 542 -5.26 -8.79 -1.55
C TYR A 542 -4.79 -7.57 -0.74
N LEU A 543 -4.85 -6.37 -1.33
CA LEU A 543 -4.47 -5.14 -0.65
C LEU A 543 -5.40 -4.82 0.52
N CYS A 544 -6.69 -5.10 0.37
CA CYS A 544 -7.67 -4.99 1.43
C CYS A 544 -7.34 -5.96 2.58
N GLU A 545 -7.04 -7.22 2.27
CA GLU A 545 -6.65 -8.23 3.27
C GLU A 545 -5.35 -7.85 4.02
N GLN A 546 -4.37 -7.28 3.31
CA GLN A 546 -3.14 -6.74 3.91
C GLN A 546 -3.43 -5.55 4.82
N LEU A 547 -4.33 -4.66 4.40
CA LEU A 547 -4.77 -3.52 5.19
C LEU A 547 -5.48 -4.00 6.48
N PHE A 548 -6.40 -4.96 6.38
CA PHE A 548 -7.09 -5.51 7.55
C PHE A 548 -6.14 -6.23 8.51
N SER A 549 -5.12 -6.91 7.98
CA SER A 549 -4.07 -7.50 8.81
C SER A 549 -3.28 -6.42 9.57
N SER A 550 -2.97 -5.31 8.91
CA SER A 550 -2.32 -4.13 9.52
C SER A 550 -3.21 -3.45 10.56
N MET A 551 -4.52 -3.36 10.29
CA MET A 551 -5.52 -2.87 11.23
C MET A 551 -5.57 -3.72 12.49
N LYS A 552 -5.59 -5.05 12.38
CA LYS A 552 -5.60 -5.97 13.54
C LYS A 552 -4.38 -5.78 14.45
N MET A 553 -3.23 -5.43 13.87
CA MET A 553 -2.02 -5.07 14.64
C MET A 553 -2.12 -3.68 15.30
N THR A 554 -2.87 -2.76 14.68
CA THR A 554 -3.07 -1.40 15.15
C THR A 554 -4.11 -1.34 16.29
N LYS A 555 -5.30 -1.94 16.09
CA LYS A 555 -6.39 -2.08 17.06
C LYS A 555 -6.28 -3.45 17.76
N THR A 556 -5.42 -3.52 18.76
CA THR A 556 -5.37 -4.66 19.69
C THR A 556 -6.36 -4.47 20.85
N SER A 557 -6.59 -5.50 21.66
CA SER A 557 -7.36 -5.40 22.92
C SER A 557 -6.85 -4.27 23.83
N HIS A 558 -5.55 -3.98 23.80
CA HIS A 558 -4.91 -2.90 24.57
C HIS A 558 -4.94 -1.52 23.86
N ARG A 559 -5.34 -1.45 22.58
CA ARG A 559 -5.34 -0.24 21.74
C ARG A 559 -6.68 0.01 21.02
N ALA A 560 -7.78 -0.58 21.50
CA ALA A 560 -9.09 -0.50 20.85
C ALA A 560 -9.71 0.91 20.80
N ARG A 561 -9.23 1.87 21.60
CA ARG A 561 -9.80 3.23 21.76
C ARG A 561 -9.30 4.26 20.73
N LEU A 562 -8.77 3.83 19.58
CA LEU A 562 -8.44 4.75 18.49
C LEU A 562 -9.72 5.32 17.88
N THR A 563 -9.75 6.62 17.63
CA THR A 563 -10.84 7.23 16.85
C THR A 563 -10.77 6.76 15.41
N ASP A 564 -11.90 6.77 14.71
CA ASP A 564 -11.97 6.39 13.30
C ASP A 564 -11.04 7.23 12.42
N GLU A 565 -10.93 8.52 12.71
CA GLU A 565 -10.03 9.43 11.99
C GLU A 565 -8.55 9.06 12.15
N HIS A 566 -8.11 8.76 13.37
CA HIS A 566 -6.73 8.34 13.61
C HIS A 566 -6.46 6.99 12.98
N LEU A 567 -7.39 6.03 13.08
CA LEU A 567 -7.25 4.74 12.43
C LEU A 567 -7.12 4.90 10.92
N ARG A 568 -8.02 5.66 10.30
CA ARG A 568 -7.99 5.99 8.87
C ARG A 568 -6.65 6.61 8.45
N SER A 569 -6.13 7.54 9.24
CA SER A 569 -4.85 8.21 8.95
C SER A 569 -3.67 7.24 9.03
N ILE A 570 -3.60 6.40 10.06
CA ILE A 570 -2.57 5.34 10.16
C ILE A 570 -2.68 4.40 8.96
N MET A 571 -3.89 3.92 8.65
CA MET A 571 -4.15 2.99 7.55
C MET A 571 -3.75 3.59 6.19
N LYS A 572 -4.05 4.88 5.95
CA LYS A 572 -3.64 5.59 4.73
C LYS A 572 -2.11 5.66 4.58
N VAL A 573 -1.39 6.01 5.64
CA VAL A 573 0.08 6.07 5.59
C VAL A 573 0.71 4.67 5.49
N ALA A 574 0.19 3.69 6.25
CA ALA A 574 0.73 2.34 6.28
C ALA A 574 0.52 1.56 4.98
N SER A 575 -0.54 1.88 4.23
CA SER A 575 -0.87 1.22 2.97
C SER A 575 -0.43 1.97 1.73
N ALA A 576 0.21 3.14 1.87
CA ALA A 576 0.78 3.88 0.76
C ALA A 576 1.71 2.98 -0.08
N GLN A 577 1.60 3.05 -1.40
CA GLN A 577 2.37 2.19 -2.31
C GLN A 577 3.14 2.98 -3.34
N SER A 578 2.42 3.67 -4.22
CA SER A 578 2.95 4.43 -5.35
C SER A 578 3.30 5.86 -4.93
N LEU A 579 2.62 6.37 -3.90
CA LEU A 579 2.79 7.71 -3.36
C LEU A 579 3.64 7.67 -2.08
N SER A 580 4.42 8.74 -1.90
CA SER A 580 5.17 9.01 -0.68
C SER A 580 4.81 10.40 -0.15
N PRO A 581 4.62 10.58 1.16
CA PRO A 581 4.34 11.90 1.70
C PRO A 581 5.48 12.89 1.41
N ASP A 582 5.14 14.11 1.00
CA ASP A 582 6.11 15.19 0.81
C ASP A 582 6.44 15.85 2.16
N THR A 583 7.43 15.28 2.84
CA THR A 583 7.88 15.78 4.15
C THR A 583 8.53 17.16 4.08
N ASP A 584 9.06 17.56 2.92
CA ASP A 584 9.65 18.89 2.72
C ASP A 584 8.56 19.95 2.62
N GLU A 585 7.52 19.70 1.84
CA GLU A 585 6.33 20.54 1.77
C GLU A 585 5.68 20.68 3.16
N LEU A 586 5.47 19.57 3.86
CA LEU A 586 4.85 19.56 5.19
C LEU A 586 5.67 20.34 6.23
N ALA A 587 7.00 20.16 6.25
CA ALA A 587 7.88 20.92 7.14
C ALA A 587 7.82 22.42 6.83
N SER A 588 7.77 22.79 5.55
CA SER A 588 7.68 24.18 5.12
C SER A 588 6.36 24.84 5.54
N LYS A 589 5.22 24.14 5.49
CA LYS A 589 3.90 24.66 5.89
C LYS A 589 3.82 24.96 7.39
N LYS A 590 4.43 24.14 8.24
CA LYS A 590 4.48 24.38 9.70
C LYS A 590 5.29 25.63 10.07
N ARG A 591 6.19 26.10 9.20
CA ARG A 591 6.91 27.37 9.37
C ARG A 591 5.98 28.59 9.31
N CYS A 592 5.01 28.59 8.40
CA CYS A 592 4.12 29.74 8.17
C CYS A 592 3.16 30.02 9.33
N GLN A 593 2.93 29.05 10.21
CA GLN A 593 2.07 29.19 11.39
C GLN A 593 2.81 29.76 12.62
N VAL A 594 4.14 29.87 12.60
CA VAL A 594 4.95 30.37 13.74
C VAL A 594 5.13 31.90 13.71
N SER A 595 4.64 32.61 12.69
CA SER A 595 4.64 34.07 12.65
C SER A 595 3.47 34.69 13.42
N GLY A 596 3.54 34.61 14.75
CA GLY A 596 2.97 35.64 15.62
C GLY A 596 3.73 36.94 15.41
N LEU A 597 3.35 37.72 14.40
CA LEU A 597 3.67 39.14 14.36
C LEU A 597 2.88 39.79 15.49
N ASN A 598 3.53 39.90 16.66
CA ASN A 598 3.21 40.96 17.61
C ASN A 598 3.25 42.28 16.83
N THR A 599 2.09 42.79 16.45
CA THR A 599 1.87 44.22 16.27
C THR A 599 2.07 44.87 17.64
N PRO A 600 3.10 45.70 17.86
CA PRO A 600 3.04 46.63 18.98
C PRO A 600 1.97 47.69 18.63
N CYS A 601 1.23 48.12 19.65
CA CYS A 601 0.22 49.18 19.61
C CYS A 601 0.58 50.36 18.68
#